data_AF-A0A7K2YZP1-F1
#
_entry.id   AF-A0A7K2YZP1-F1
#
_cell.length_a   1.000
_cell.length_b   1.000
_cell.length_c   1.000
_cell.angle_alpha   90.00
_cell.angle_beta   90.00
_cell.angle_gamma   90.00
#
_symmetry.space_group_name_H-M   'P 1'
#
loop_
_entity.id
_entity.type
_entity.pdbx_description
1 polymer ?
#
loop_
_entity_poly.entity_id
_entity_poly.type
_entity_poly.pdbx_seq_one_letter_code
_entity_poly.pdbx_strand_id
1 'polypeptide(L)'
;DVLDYAEAENIAFIPWFPMATGELARPGGPLDRAAEEHGASPSQLALAWLLHRSPVMLPIPGTSSVAHVEQNTEAARIRLDDGEFAALSAAV
;
A
#
# COMPACT_ATOMS: atom_id res chain seq x y z
N ASP A 1 13.98 -8.46 -6.38
CA ASP A 1 15.02 -9.36 -5.86
C ASP A 1 14.58 -10.05 -4.57
N VAL A 2 14.61 -9.39 -3.40
CA VAL A 2 14.23 -10.06 -2.13
C VAL A 2 12.74 -10.41 -2.05
N LEU A 3 11.84 -9.51 -2.45
CA LEU A 3 10.40 -9.79 -2.47
C LEU A 3 10.06 -10.92 -3.44
N ASP A 4 10.60 -10.87 -4.65
CA ASP A 4 10.35 -11.89 -5.68
C ASP A 4 10.83 -13.26 -5.23
N TYR A 5 11.99 -13.34 -4.56
CA TYR A 5 12.47 -14.58 -3.94
C TYR A 5 11.55 -15.05 -2.81
N ALA A 6 11.12 -14.14 -1.93
CA ALA A 6 10.21 -14.47 -0.84
C ALA A 6 8.88 -15.01 -1.38
N GLU A 7 8.35 -14.43 -2.46
CA GLU A 7 7.14 -14.92 -3.11
C GLU A 7 7.32 -16.31 -3.71
N ALA A 8 8.41 -16.53 -4.45
CA ALA A 8 8.72 -17.83 -5.07
C ALA A 8 8.86 -18.95 -4.03
N GLU A 9 9.40 -18.64 -2.84
CA GLU A 9 9.61 -19.58 -1.74
C GLU A 9 8.46 -19.59 -0.70
N ASN A 10 7.38 -18.84 -0.95
CA ASN A 10 6.24 -18.69 -0.03
C ASN A 10 6.65 -18.26 1.40
N ILE A 11 7.54 -17.26 1.48
CA ILE A 11 8.04 -16.64 2.71
C ILE A 11 7.34 -15.30 2.90
N ALA A 12 6.74 -15.07 4.07
CA ALA A 12 6.13 -13.79 4.39
C ALA A 12 7.16 -12.65 4.35
N PHE A 13 6.85 -11.58 3.63
CA PHE A 13 7.68 -10.40 3.50
C PHE A 13 7.08 -9.22 4.27
N ILE A 14 7.77 -8.79 5.34
CA ILE A 14 7.38 -7.64 6.14
C ILE A 14 8.22 -6.43 5.71
N PRO A 15 7.66 -5.46 4.97
CA PRO A 15 8.42 -4.30 4.51
C PRO A 15 8.84 -3.40 5.67
N TRP A 16 10.09 -2.93 5.63
CA TRP A 16 10.55 -1.87 6.54
C TRP A 16 10.06 -0.52 6.04
N PHE A 17 9.57 0.31 6.97
CA PHE A 17 9.08 1.68 6.72
C PHE A 17 8.06 1.78 5.56
N PRO A 18 6.97 0.99 5.57
CA PRO A 18 6.04 0.84 4.44
C PRO A 18 5.32 2.12 4.03
N MET A 19 5.19 3.08 4.96
CA MET A 19 4.50 4.34 4.72
C MET A 19 5.43 5.46 4.23
N ALA A 20 6.74 5.21 4.13
CA ALA A 20 7.70 6.17 3.60
C ALA A 20 7.73 6.15 2.08
N THR A 21 6.60 6.55 1.51
CA THR A 21 6.26 6.41 0.10
C THR A 21 6.87 7.52 -0.78
N GLY A 22 7.68 8.44 -0.22
CA GLY A 22 8.43 9.42 -1.00
C GLY A 22 7.54 10.26 -1.93
N GLU A 23 7.90 10.34 -3.21
CA GLU A 23 7.15 11.07 -4.24
C GLU A 23 5.71 10.56 -4.44
N LEU A 24 5.43 9.30 -4.11
CA LEU A 24 4.09 8.73 -4.20
C LEU A 24 3.11 9.46 -3.25
N ALA A 25 3.53 9.79 -2.03
CA ALA A 25 2.72 10.48 -1.02
C ALA A 25 2.96 12.00 -0.95
N ARG A 26 3.55 12.60 -1.98
CA ARG A 26 3.62 14.07 -2.06
C ARG A 26 2.20 14.65 -2.13
N PRO A 27 1.91 15.78 -1.47
CA PRO A 27 0.61 16.43 -1.57
C PRO A 27 0.23 16.73 -3.03
N GLY A 28 -1.00 16.38 -3.42
CA GLY A 28 -1.49 16.46 -4.80
C GLY A 28 -0.84 15.47 -5.76
N GLY A 29 -0.14 14.46 -5.24
CA GLY A 29 0.53 13.42 -6.00
C GLY A 29 -0.42 12.36 -6.58
N PRO A 30 0.13 11.32 -7.23
CA PRO A 30 -0.66 10.21 -7.76
C PRO A 30 -1.51 9.51 -6.70
N LEU A 31 -0.98 9.34 -5.49
CA LEU A 31 -1.69 8.66 -4.40
C LEU A 31 -2.89 9.45 -3.89
N ASP A 32 -2.78 10.78 -3.76
CA ASP A 32 -3.90 11.62 -3.32
C ASP A 32 -5.06 11.55 -4.32
N ARG A 33 -4.77 11.66 -5.62
CA ARG A 33 -5.81 11.60 -6.67
C ARG A 33 -6.50 10.24 -6.71
N ALA A 34 -5.73 9.15 -6.68
CA ALA A 34 -6.31 7.81 -6.66
C ALA A 34 -7.07 7.54 -5.35
N ALA A 35 -6.65 8.15 -4.22
CA ALA A 35 -7.35 7.99 -2.95
C ALA A 35 -8.74 8.64 -2.99
N GLU A 36 -8.86 9.80 -3.64
CA GLU A 36 -10.15 10.45 -3.90
C GLU A 36 -11.09 9.57 -4.75
N GLU A 37 -10.58 8.94 -5.81
CA GLU A 37 -11.35 8.03 -6.67
C GLU A 37 -11.91 6.82 -5.91
N HIS A 38 -11.16 6.30 -4.94
CA HIS A 38 -11.56 5.19 -4.07
C HIS A 38 -12.33 5.62 -2.81
N GLY A 39 -12.52 6.93 -2.58
CA GLY A 39 -13.11 7.44 -1.33
C GLY A 39 -12.30 7.05 -0.08
N ALA A 40 -10.99 6.88 -0.22
CA ALA A 40 -10.08 6.42 0.81
C ALA A 40 -9.09 7.52 1.22
N SER A 41 -8.39 7.30 2.33
CA SER A 41 -7.22 8.14 2.66
C SER A 41 -6.00 7.72 1.84
N PRO A 42 -5.04 8.64 1.59
CA PRO A 42 -3.78 8.29 0.93
C PRO A 42 -3.04 7.14 1.64
N SER A 43 -3.06 7.13 2.97
CA SER A 43 -2.46 6.06 3.77
C SER A 43 -3.10 4.68 3.52
N GLN A 44 -4.43 4.63 3.38
CA GLN A 44 -5.13 3.39 3.04
C GLN A 44 -4.77 2.92 1.64
N LEU A 45 -4.70 3.85 0.68
CA LEU A 45 -4.33 3.49 -0.68
C LEU A 45 -2.88 3.01 -0.79
N ALA A 46 -1.96 3.59 -0.03
CA ALA A 46 -0.57 3.12 0.02
C ALA A 46 -0.46 1.70 0.59
N LEU A 47 -1.24 1.39 1.63
CA LEU A 47 -1.32 0.03 2.18
C LEU A 47 -1.95 -0.95 1.18
N ALA A 48 -3.01 -0.54 0.47
CA ALA A 48 -3.63 -1.35 -0.57
C ALA A 48 -2.66 -1.65 -1.72
N TRP A 49 -1.87 -0.65 -2.14
CA TRP A 49 -0.82 -0.83 -3.15
C TRP A 49 0.25 -1.84 -2.71
N LEU A 50 0.73 -1.75 -1.46
CA LEU A 50 1.67 -2.74 -0.91
C LEU A 50 1.08 -4.14 -0.92
N LEU A 51 -0.15 -4.30 -0.43
CA LEU A 51 -0.84 -5.59 -0.38
C LEU A 51 -1.09 -6.18 -1.78
N HIS A 52 -1.32 -5.34 -2.79
CA HIS A 52 -1.49 -5.77 -4.18
C HIS A 52 -0.18 -6.27 -4.80
N ARG A 53 0.97 -5.71 -4.39
CA ARG A 53 2.28 -5.98 -5.01
C ARG A 53 2.71 -7.44 -4.94
N SER A 54 2.29 -8.20 -3.92
CA SER A 54 2.64 -9.61 -3.76
C SER A 54 1.72 -10.31 -2.76
N PRO A 55 1.32 -11.57 -3.01
CA PRO A 55 0.52 -12.36 -2.07
C PRO A 55 1.22 -12.65 -0.74
N VAL A 56 2.56 -12.50 -0.65
CA VAL A 56 3.33 -12.69 0.58
C VAL A 56 3.63 -11.38 1.32
N MET A 57 3.12 -10.24 0.85
CA MET A 57 3.31 -8.94 1.50
C MET A 57 2.50 -8.83 2.80
N LEU A 58 3.18 -8.55 3.91
CA LEU A 58 2.57 -8.36 5.23
C LEU A 58 3.01 -7.03 5.87
N PRO A 59 2.44 -5.88 5.46
CA PRO A 59 2.76 -4.60 6.06
C PRO A 59 2.24 -4.52 7.51
N ILE A 60 3.02 -3.92 8.41
CA ILE A 60 2.67 -3.71 9.82
C ILE A 60 2.62 -2.21 10.11
N PRO A 61 1.57 -1.49 9.66
CA PRO A 61 1.46 -0.07 9.91
C PRO A 61 1.30 0.22 11.40
N GLY A 62 2.15 1.09 11.94
CA GLY A 62 2.06 1.53 13.32
C GLY A 62 0.87 2.44 13.57
N THR A 63 0.28 2.37 14.76
CA THR A 63 -0.78 3.27 15.21
C THR A 63 -0.87 3.25 16.74
N SER A 64 -1.30 4.36 17.34
CA SER A 64 -1.61 4.51 18.77
C SER A 64 -3.10 4.68 19.07
N SER A 65 -3.97 4.65 18.05
CA SER A 65 -5.41 4.87 18.20
C SER A 65 -6.22 3.77 17.53
N VAL A 66 -7.39 3.46 18.11
CA VAL A 66 -8.34 2.47 17.57
C VAL A 66 -8.84 2.90 16.20
N ALA A 67 -9.19 4.18 16.03
CA ALA A 67 -9.67 4.71 14.76
C ALA A 67 -8.67 4.51 13.61
N HIS A 68 -7.36 4.69 13.87
CA HIS A 68 -6.33 4.42 12.87
C HIS A 68 -6.12 2.92 12.63
N VAL A 69 -6.28 2.06 13.64
CA VAL A 69 -6.30 0.59 13.42
C VAL A 69 -7.42 0.23 12.44
N GLU A 70 -8.62 0.75 12.68
CA GLU A 70 -9.79 0.51 11.81
C GLU A 70 -9.51 0.99 10.39
N GLN A 71 -9.01 2.21 10.22
CA GLN A 71 -8.61 2.74 8.91
C GLN A 71 -7.57 1.86 8.21
N ASN A 72 -6.51 1.45 8.92
CA ASN A 72 -5.46 0.58 8.37
C ASN A 72 -6.03 -0.77 7.91
N THR A 73 -6.96 -1.35 8.67
CA THR A 73 -7.58 -2.63 8.28
C THR A 73 -8.49 -2.52 7.07
N GLU A 74 -9.17 -1.38 6.90
CA GLU A 74 -10.04 -1.15 5.74
C GLU A 74 -9.24 -1.02 4.42
N ALA A 75 -7.95 -0.70 4.49
CA ALA A 75 -7.08 -0.69 3.30
C ALA A 75 -7.06 -2.04 2.56
N ALA A 76 -7.15 -3.16 3.28
CA ALA A 76 -7.16 -4.49 2.69
C ALA A 76 -8.42 -4.79 1.84
N ARG A 77 -9.45 -3.95 1.94
CA ARG A 77 -10.68 -4.05 1.13
C ARG A 77 -10.61 -3.28 -0.18
N ILE A 78 -9.66 -2.35 -0.30
CA ILE A 78 -9.45 -1.57 -1.52
C ILE A 78 -8.83 -2.49 -2.56
N ARG A 79 -9.44 -2.56 -3.74
CA ARG A 79 -8.93 -3.35 -4.86
C ARG A 79 -8.47 -2.41 -5.94
N LEU A 80 -7.17 -2.40 -6.16
CA LEU A 80 -6.57 -1.77 -7.32
C LEU A 80 -6.70 -2.70 -8.52
N ASP A 81 -7.05 -2.15 -9.67
CA ASP A 81 -6.85 -2.85 -10.94
C ASP A 81 -5.38 -2.76 -11.40
N ASP A 82 -5.04 -3.56 -12.42
CA ASP A 82 -3.67 -3.65 -12.95
C ASP A 82 -3.17 -2.28 -13.48
N GLY A 83 -4.07 -1.45 -14.00
CA GLY A 83 -3.75 -0.12 -14.52
C GLY A 83 -3.45 0.88 -13.41
N GLU A 84 -4.28 0.89 -12.36
CA GLU A 84 -4.08 1.70 -11.15
C GLU A 84 -2.78 1.30 -10.45
N PHE A 85 -2.55 0.00 -10.27
CA PHE A 85 -1.32 -0.52 -9.69
C PHE A 85 -0.09 -0.12 -10.49
N ALA A 86 -0.13 -0.24 -11.82
CA ALA A 86 0.98 0.16 -12.69
C ALA A 86 1.24 1.67 -12.63
N ALA A 87 0.18 2.50 -12.63
CA ALA A 87 0.29 3.94 -12.54
C ALA A 87 0.92 4.41 -11.21
N LEU A 88 0.51 3.81 -10.09
CA LEU A 88 1.09 4.08 -8.78
C LEU A 88 2.53 3.58 -8.69
N SER A 89 2.83 2.40 -9.22
CA SER A 89 4.18 1.82 -9.19
C SER A 89 5.20 2.61 -10.01
N ALA A 90 4.77 3.28 -11.08
CA ALA A 90 5.62 4.14 -11.89
C ALA A 90 6.06 5.43 -11.17
N ALA A 91 5.43 5.75 -10.03
CA ALA A 91 5.76 6.92 -9.21
C ALA A 91 6.68 6.60 -8.01
N VAL A 92 7.18 5.36 -7.92
CA VAL A 92 8.03 4.84 -6.82
C VAL A 92 9.45 4.57 -7.31
#